data_AF-A0AAW6MCJ0-F1
#
_entry.id   AF-A0AAW6MCJ0-F1
#
_cell.length_a   1.000
_cell.length_b   1.000
_cell.length_c   1.000
_cell.angle_alpha   90.00
_cell.angle_beta   90.00
_cell.angle_gamma   90.00
#
_symmetry.space_group_name_H-M   'P 1'
#
loop_
_entity.id
_entity.type
_entity.pdbx_description
1 polymer ?
#
loop_
_entity_poly.entity_id
_entity_poly.type
_entity_poly.pdbx_seq_one_letter_code
_entity_poly.pdbx_strand_id
1 'polypeptide(L)'
;LDPHLNPEYNFETFIEGYSTKLSRSVAEAVAQNPAKTIFNPLFFYGASGVGKTHLANAIGTKIKELYPDKSVLYVSAHLFQVQYTDSVRNNTTNDFINFYQSID
;
A
#
# COMPACT_ATOMS: atom_id res chain seq x y z
N LEU A 1 -3.00 14.39 3.09
CA LEU A 1 -3.46 13.21 2.33
C LEU A 1 -3.97 12.19 3.34
N ASP A 2 -5.23 11.76 3.24
CA ASP A 2 -5.69 10.61 4.01
C ASP A 2 -5.09 9.34 3.38
N PRO A 3 -4.33 8.52 4.12
CA PRO A 3 -3.70 7.34 3.57
C PRO A 3 -4.69 6.21 3.23
N HIS A 4 -5.96 6.30 3.64
CA HIS A 4 -7.00 5.29 3.40
C HIS A 4 -6.63 3.88 3.88
N LEU A 5 -5.85 3.81 4.95
CA LEU A 5 -5.44 2.57 5.59
C LEU A 5 -6.50 2.08 6.58
N ASN A 6 -6.66 0.76 6.68
CA ASN A 6 -7.42 0.15 7.76
C ASN A 6 -6.52 -0.05 9.00
N PRO A 7 -6.77 0.63 10.13
CA PRO A 7 -5.93 0.52 11.32
C PRO A 7 -5.93 -0.88 11.94
N GLU A 8 -6.98 -1.68 11.71
CA GLU A 8 -7.08 -3.07 12.18
C GLU A 8 -6.13 -4.01 11.42
N TYR A 9 -5.67 -3.60 10.24
CA TYR A 9 -4.76 -4.39 9.40
C TYR A 9 -3.32 -3.91 9.60
N ASN A 10 -2.72 -4.34 10.71
CA ASN A 10 -1.34 -4.04 11.09
C ASN A 10 -0.52 -5.33 11.30
N PHE A 11 0.78 -5.19 11.54
CA PHE A 11 1.66 -6.36 11.70
C PHE A 11 1.36 -7.10 13.02
N GLU A 12 0.86 -6.42 14.02
CA GLU A 12 0.56 -6.97 15.33
C GLU A 12 -0.68 -7.90 15.26
N THR A 13 -1.66 -7.59 14.41
CA THR A 13 -2.87 -8.41 14.17
C THR A 13 -2.70 -9.45 13.05
N PHE A 14 -1.64 -9.37 12.25
CA PHE A 14 -1.36 -10.35 11.21
C PHE A 14 -0.78 -11.64 11.80
N ILE A 15 -1.56 -12.72 11.81
CA ILE A 15 -1.07 -14.00 12.33
C ILE A 15 -0.09 -14.64 11.34
N GLU A 16 1.16 -14.81 11.76
CA GLU A 16 2.18 -15.51 10.98
C GLU A 16 1.89 -17.02 10.94
N GLY A 17 1.87 -17.57 9.72
CA GLY A 17 1.90 -19.01 9.47
C GLY A 17 3.14 -19.37 8.64
N TYR A 18 3.44 -20.67 8.54
CA TYR A 18 4.61 -21.15 7.80
C TYR A 18 4.68 -20.62 6.35
N SER A 19 3.53 -20.58 5.67
CA SER A 19 3.43 -20.10 4.28
C SER A 19 3.43 -18.57 4.14
N THR A 20 3.14 -17.81 5.19
CA THR A 20 3.06 -16.34 5.15
C THR A 20 4.27 -15.65 5.77
N LYS A 21 5.12 -16.40 6.48
CA LYS A 21 6.34 -15.91 7.13
C LYS A 21 7.23 -15.08 6.20
N LEU A 22 7.56 -15.61 5.02
CA LEU A 22 8.40 -14.89 4.06
C LEU A 22 7.76 -13.56 3.63
N SER A 23 6.47 -13.58 3.27
CA SER A 23 5.75 -12.37 2.86
C SER A 23 5.70 -11.33 3.97
N ARG A 24 5.51 -11.77 5.22
CA ARG A 24 5.54 -10.90 6.39
C ARG A 24 6.93 -10.29 6.61
N SER A 25 7.99 -11.09 6.60
CA SER A 25 9.36 -10.58 6.81
C SER A 25 9.77 -9.58 5.74
N VAL A 26 9.42 -9.82 4.47
CA VAL A 26 9.68 -8.87 3.37
C VAL A 26 8.85 -7.59 3.56
N ALA A 27 7.58 -7.71 3.94
CA ALA A 27 6.72 -6.57 4.24
C ALA A 27 7.28 -5.70 5.37
N GLU A 28 7.73 -6.31 6.47
CA GLU A 28 8.36 -5.61 7.59
C GLU A 28 9.64 -4.89 7.15
N ALA A 29 10.50 -5.54 6.35
CA ALA A 29 11.72 -4.93 5.83
C ALA A 29 11.43 -3.72 4.93
N VAL A 30 10.42 -3.80 4.05
CA VAL A 30 9.98 -2.68 3.21
C VAL A 30 9.44 -1.53 4.06
N ALA A 31 8.65 -1.83 5.09
CA ALA A 31 8.09 -0.81 5.97
C ALA A 31 9.16 -0.10 6.82
N GLN A 32 10.16 -0.84 7.30
CA GLN A 32 11.30 -0.30 8.06
C GLN A 32 12.26 0.51 7.19
N ASN A 33 12.33 0.25 5.88
CA ASN A 33 13.25 0.92 4.98
C ASN A 33 12.56 1.27 3.64
N PRO A 34 11.55 2.17 3.64
CA PRO A 34 10.78 2.48 2.44
C PRO A 34 11.68 2.98 1.32
N ALA A 35 11.50 2.46 0.11
CA ALA A 35 12.30 2.74 -1.09
C ALA A 35 13.82 2.44 -1.01
N LYS A 36 14.34 1.94 0.12
CA LYS A 36 15.76 1.60 0.30
C LYS A 36 16.04 0.10 0.17
N THR A 37 15.01 -0.74 0.17
CA THR A 37 15.15 -2.17 -0.08
C THR A 37 15.23 -2.46 -1.58
N ILE A 38 15.73 -3.64 -1.95
CA ILE A 38 15.68 -4.14 -3.32
C ILE A 38 14.25 -4.53 -3.78
N PHE A 39 13.27 -4.51 -2.87
CA PHE A 39 11.90 -4.94 -3.12
C PHE A 39 11.00 -3.75 -3.54
N ASN A 40 11.43 -2.98 -4.53
CA ASN A 40 10.61 -1.94 -5.16
C ASN A 40 10.50 -2.20 -6.67
N PRO A 41 9.33 -2.60 -7.19
CA PRO A 41 8.06 -2.81 -6.47
C PRO A 41 8.03 -4.13 -5.68
N LEU A 42 7.25 -4.14 -4.59
CA LEU A 42 6.87 -5.37 -3.87
C LEU A 42 5.50 -5.85 -4.38
N PHE A 43 5.41 -7.12 -4.78
CA PHE A 43 4.18 -7.70 -5.31
C PHE A 43 3.76 -8.96 -4.53
N PHE A 44 2.56 -8.95 -3.95
CA PHE A 44 1.96 -10.11 -3.28
C PHE A 44 1.00 -10.85 -4.20
N TYR A 45 1.22 -12.16 -4.36
CA TYR A 45 0.35 -13.06 -5.12
C TYR A 45 -0.08 -14.27 -4.30
N GLY A 46 -1.31 -14.74 -4.52
CA GLY A 46 -1.86 -15.91 -3.85
C GLY A 46 -3.39 -15.93 -3.87
N ALA A 47 -3.97 -17.03 -3.40
CA ALA A 47 -5.42 -17.25 -3.36
C ALA A 47 -6.18 -16.18 -2.55
N SER A 48 -7.50 -16.13 -2.68
CA SER A 48 -8.31 -15.26 -1.82
C SER A 48 -8.13 -15.61 -0.33
N GLY A 49 -8.17 -14.62 0.55
CA GLY A 49 -8.10 -14.83 2.00
C GLY A 49 -6.70 -15.11 2.59
N VAL A 50 -5.63 -15.15 1.78
CA VAL A 50 -4.27 -15.46 2.29
C VAL A 50 -3.53 -14.26 2.92
N GLY A 51 -4.21 -13.11 3.11
CA GLY A 51 -3.64 -11.97 3.83
C GLY A 51 -2.98 -10.86 2.98
N LYS A 52 -3.10 -10.90 1.65
CA LYS A 52 -2.51 -9.88 0.74
C LYS A 52 -2.93 -8.44 1.11
N THR A 53 -4.23 -8.22 1.28
CA THR A 53 -4.79 -6.90 1.65
C THR A 53 -4.33 -6.46 3.03
N HIS A 54 -4.22 -7.39 3.97
CA HIS A 54 -3.74 -7.11 5.33
C HIS A 54 -2.29 -6.66 5.30
N LEU A 55 -1.41 -7.39 4.63
CA LEU A 55 0.01 -7.03 4.50
C LEU A 55 0.21 -5.67 3.82
N ALA A 56 -0.55 -5.36 2.76
CA ALA A 56 -0.47 -4.07 2.10
C ALA A 56 -0.82 -2.90 3.05
N ASN A 57 -1.87 -3.06 3.86
CA ASN A 57 -2.23 -2.08 4.88
C ASN A 57 -1.18 -2.01 5.99
N ALA A 58 -0.70 -3.16 6.47
CA ALA A 58 0.28 -3.23 7.56
C ALA A 58 1.59 -2.50 7.20
N ILE A 59 2.06 -2.62 5.95
CA ILE A 59 3.19 -1.84 5.45
C ILE A 59 2.91 -0.35 5.58
N GLY A 60 1.78 0.13 5.05
CA GLY A 60 1.42 1.55 5.09
C GLY A 60 1.27 2.09 6.51
N THR A 61 0.59 1.35 7.38
CA THR A 61 0.40 1.71 8.80
C THR A 61 1.75 1.82 9.50
N LYS A 62 2.64 0.83 9.32
CA LYS A 62 3.96 0.84 9.95
C LYS A 62 4.86 1.97 9.42
N ILE A 63 4.75 2.30 8.14
CA ILE A 63 5.44 3.47 7.57
C ILE A 63 4.95 4.76 8.22
N LYS A 64 3.63 4.94 8.42
CA LYS A 64 3.09 6.13 9.09
C LYS A 64 3.50 6.22 10.56
N GLU A 65 3.63 5.10 11.25
CA GLU A 65 4.14 5.04 12.63
C GLU A 65 5.62 5.46 12.72
N LEU A 66 6.47 4.90 11.85
CA LEU A 66 7.92 5.14 11.87
C LEU A 66 8.33 6.46 11.21
N TYR A 67 7.56 6.91 10.22
CA TYR A 67 7.83 8.10 9.41
C TYR A 67 6.56 8.95 9.28
N PRO A 68 6.18 9.69 10.34
CA PRO A 68 4.95 10.49 10.34
C PRO A 68 4.84 11.50 9.19
N ASP A 69 5.98 12.01 8.72
CA ASP A 69 6.06 13.01 7.65
C ASP A 69 5.97 12.42 6.22
N LYS A 70 6.06 11.08 6.07
CA LYS A 70 5.93 10.46 4.75
C LYS A 70 4.47 10.40 4.31
N SER A 71 4.25 10.69 3.02
CA SER A 71 3.00 10.43 2.33
C SER A 71 2.84 8.93 2.09
N VAL A 72 1.66 8.40 2.38
CA VAL A 72 1.27 7.01 2.11
C VAL A 72 -0.12 7.06 1.50
N LEU A 73 -0.38 6.25 0.47
CA LEU A 73 -1.70 6.08 -0.12
C LEU A 73 -1.97 4.60 -0.35
N TYR A 74 -3.06 4.11 0.24
CA TYR A 74 -3.64 2.83 -0.10
C TYR A 74 -4.82 3.05 -1.06
N VAL A 75 -4.77 2.41 -2.22
CA VAL A 75 -5.83 2.50 -3.23
C VAL A 75 -6.14 1.14 -3.82
N SER A 76 -7.43 0.84 -3.98
CA SER A 76 -7.85 -0.37 -4.71
C SER A 76 -7.75 -0.14 -6.22
N ALA A 77 -7.45 -1.19 -6.99
CA ALA A 77 -7.42 -1.09 -8.45
C ALA A 77 -8.75 -0.58 -9.03
N HIS A 78 -9.88 -0.94 -8.41
CA HIS A 78 -11.19 -0.45 -8.81
C HIS A 78 -11.33 1.06 -8.61
N LEU A 79 -10.96 1.58 -7.42
CA LEU A 79 -11.02 3.02 -7.16
C LEU A 79 -10.08 3.80 -8.07
N PHE A 80 -8.87 3.28 -8.30
CA PHE A 80 -7.92 3.87 -9.26
C PHE A 80 -8.53 3.96 -10.67
N GLN A 81 -9.17 2.88 -11.14
CA GLN A 81 -9.84 2.85 -12.44
C GLN A 81 -11.01 3.85 -12.52
N VAL A 82 -11.82 3.97 -11.46
CA VAL A 82 -12.92 4.92 -11.39
C VAL A 82 -12.38 6.36 -11.46
N GLN A 83 -11.40 6.69 -10.62
CA GLN A 83 -10.77 8.02 -10.61
C GLN A 83 -10.14 8.37 -11.96
N TYR A 84 -9.48 7.41 -12.62
CA TYR A 84 -8.94 7.61 -13.96
C TYR A 84 -10.05 7.90 -14.97
N THR A 85 -11.10 7.07 -14.99
CA THR A 85 -12.25 7.23 -15.90
C THR A 85 -12.92 8.59 -15.72
N ASP A 86 -13.10 9.02 -14.48
CA ASP A 86 -13.70 10.32 -14.16
C ASP A 86 -12.79 11.48 -14.58
N SER A 87 -11.47 11.36 -14.41
CA SER A 87 -10.52 12.38 -14.88
C SER A 87 -10.53 12.55 -16.40
N VAL A 88 -10.67 11.45 -17.14
CA VAL A 88 -10.80 11.47 -18.61
C VAL A 88 -12.12 12.14 -19.01
N ARG A 89 -13.24 11.80 -18.35
CA ARG A 89 -14.56 12.40 -18.63
C ARG A 89 -14.59 13.90 -18.38
N ASN A 90 -13.91 14.35 -17.33
CA ASN A 90 -13.89 15.76 -16.92
C ASN A 90 -12.73 16.56 -17.53
N ASN A 91 -11.90 15.95 -18.40
CA ASN A 91 -10.68 16.56 -18.95
C ASN A 91 -9.68 17.03 -17.88
N THR A 92 -9.63 16.36 -16.72
CA THR A 92 -8.72 16.64 -15.60
C THR A 92 -7.63 15.56 -15.45
N THR A 93 -7.29 14.87 -16.54
CA THR A 93 -6.27 13.79 -16.55
C THR A 93 -4.92 14.24 -16.01
N ASN A 94 -4.52 15.49 -16.26
CA ASN A 94 -3.27 16.03 -15.72
C ASN A 94 -3.30 16.12 -14.20
N ASP A 95 -4.44 16.51 -13.61
CA ASP A 95 -4.60 16.57 -12.15
C ASP A 95 -4.55 15.17 -11.53
N PHE A 96 -5.14 14.17 -12.19
CA PHE A 96 -5.03 12.78 -11.79
C PHE A 96 -3.57 12.30 -11.77
N ILE A 97 -2.82 12.56 -12.84
CA ILE A 97 -1.39 12.18 -12.92
C ILE A 97 -0.59 12.90 -11.83
N ASN A 98 -0.77 14.21 -11.69
CA ASN A 98 -0.08 15.03 -10.70
C ASN A 98 -0.37 14.57 -9.27
N PHE A 99 -1.62 14.19 -8.97
CA PHE A 99 -1.98 13.64 -7.66
C PHE A 99 -1.19 12.38 -7.33
N TYR A 100 -1.16 11.39 -8.23
CA TYR A 100 -0.43 10.14 -7.99
C TYR A 100 1.10 10.32 -7.98
N GLN A 101 1.64 11.22 -8.80
CA GLN A 101 3.07 11.56 -8.80
C GLN A 101 3.49 12.35 -7.55
N SER A 102 2.59 13.12 -6.93
CA SER A 102 2.90 13.86 -5.70
C SER A 102 3.12 12.99 -4.47
N ILE A 103 2.85 11.68 -4.59
CA ILE A 103 2.98 10.68 -3.52
C ILE A 103 4.34 9.98 -3.59
N ASP A 104 5.00 10.02 -4.75
CA ASP A 104 6.38 9.55 -5.00
C ASP A 104 7.41 10.53 -4.39
#